data_AF-A0A7S3W551-F1
#
_entry.id   AF-A0A7S3W551-F1
#
_cell.length_a   1.000
_cell.length_b   1.000
_cell.length_c   1.000
_cell.angle_alpha   90.00
_cell.angle_beta   90.00
_cell.angle_gamma   90.00
#
_symmetry.space_group_name_H-M   'P 1'
#
loop_
_entity.id
_entity.type
_entity.pdbx_description
1 polymer ?
#
loop_
_entity_poly.entity_id
_entity_poly.type
_entity_poly.pdbx_seq_one_letter_code
_entity_poly.pdbx_strand_id
1 'polypeptide(L)'
;TRVVLSGQSAGGAGAWKFAAAKPELWSALNPICMPAPASIAPRLAGLNVWVVGWAGDGEHGNDAVVAALKVQAAKAPAVVPSVHLGASVRYTRYDKAPGPPDPLYRSMLNHASYDLIYRDPRLWEWAFA
;
A
#
# COMPACT_ATOMS: atom_id res chain seq x y z
N THR A 1 -14.92 -4.30 -14.18
CA THR A 1 -13.49 -4.65 -14.23
C THR A 1 -12.84 -4.25 -12.92
N ARG A 2 -12.00 -5.10 -12.32
CA ARG A 2 -11.23 -4.79 -11.10
C ARG A 2 -9.76 -4.58 -11.50
N VAL A 3 -9.19 -3.42 -11.17
CA VAL A 3 -7.79 -3.08 -11.50
C VAL A 3 -7.06 -2.79 -10.19
N VAL A 4 -6.04 -3.58 -9.88
CA VAL A 4 -5.24 -3.41 -8.66
C VAL A 4 -3.95 -2.67 -9.01
N LEU A 5 -3.62 -1.64 -8.22
CA LEU A 5 -2.38 -0.89 -8.37
C LEU A 5 -1.39 -1.29 -7.28
N SER A 6 -0.21 -1.76 -7.68
CA SER A 6 0.88 -2.05 -6.75
C SER A 6 2.20 -1.51 -7.30
N GLY A 7 3.14 -1.22 -6.41
CA GLY A 7 4.47 -0.78 -6.81
C GLY A 7 5.46 -0.74 -5.65
N GLN A 8 6.72 -0.98 -5.98
CA GLN A 8 7.84 -1.01 -5.04
C GLN A 8 8.72 0.23 -5.19
N SER A 9 9.16 0.83 -4.08
CA SER A 9 10.15 1.91 -4.06
C SER A 9 9.70 3.11 -4.92
N ALA A 10 10.45 3.50 -5.96
CA ALA A 10 9.99 4.48 -6.94
C ALA A 10 8.62 4.12 -7.57
N GLY A 11 8.37 2.83 -7.81
CA GLY A 11 7.06 2.31 -8.20
C GLY A 11 6.00 2.46 -7.10
N GLY A 12 6.39 2.40 -5.83
CA GLY A 12 5.51 2.68 -4.69
C GLY A 12 5.13 4.16 -4.62
N ALA A 13 6.07 5.07 -4.89
CA ALA A 13 5.78 6.50 -5.05
C ALA A 13 4.80 6.74 -6.20
N GLY A 14 5.01 6.06 -7.32
CA GLY A 14 4.09 6.07 -8.46
C GLY A 14 2.70 5.55 -8.11
N ALA A 15 2.62 4.44 -7.36
CA ALA A 15 1.36 3.83 -6.93
C ALA A 15 0.54 4.80 -6.07
N TRP A 16 1.18 5.45 -5.09
CA TRP A 16 0.55 6.52 -4.30
C TRP A 16 0.02 7.65 -5.18
N LYS A 17 0.86 8.16 -6.09
CA LYS A 17 0.54 9.30 -6.95
C LYS A 17 -0.63 9.00 -7.89
N PHE A 18 -0.62 7.85 -8.57
CA PHE A 18 -1.69 7.48 -9.50
C PHE A 18 -2.99 7.16 -8.79
N ALA A 19 -2.95 6.47 -7.64
CA ALA A 19 -4.15 6.22 -6.85
C ALA A 19 -4.78 7.51 -6.35
N ALA A 20 -3.99 8.46 -5.82
CA ALA A 20 -4.53 9.70 -5.28
C ALA A 20 -5.02 10.67 -6.36
N ALA A 21 -4.57 10.52 -7.61
CA ALA A 21 -5.01 11.33 -8.73
C ALA A 21 -6.32 10.82 -9.37
N LYS A 22 -6.53 9.49 -9.35
CA LYS A 22 -7.65 8.80 -10.00
C LYS A 22 -8.12 7.59 -9.17
N PRO A 23 -8.60 7.80 -7.92
CA PRO A 23 -8.93 6.70 -7.01
C PRO A 23 -10.01 5.76 -7.56
N GLU A 24 -10.92 6.28 -8.39
CA GLU A 24 -12.02 5.57 -9.03
C GLU A 24 -11.58 4.48 -10.04
N LEU A 25 -10.33 4.52 -10.51
CA LEU A 25 -9.79 3.54 -11.45
C LEU A 25 -9.36 2.23 -10.78
N TRP A 26 -9.17 2.23 -9.46
CA TRP A 26 -8.48 1.16 -8.76
C TRP A 26 -9.42 0.42 -7.81
N SER A 27 -9.42 -0.90 -7.82
CA SER A 27 -10.14 -1.69 -6.81
C SER A 27 -9.36 -1.81 -5.50
N ALA A 28 -8.02 -1.78 -5.58
CA ALA A 28 -7.13 -1.81 -4.43
C ALA A 28 -5.77 -1.16 -4.76
N LEU A 29 -5.09 -0.68 -3.72
CA LEU A 29 -3.76 -0.09 -3.76
C LEU A 29 -2.82 -0.85 -2.80
N ASN A 30 -1.65 -1.27 -3.29
CA ASN A 30 -0.59 -1.88 -2.50
C ASN A 30 0.76 -1.18 -2.76
N PRO A 31 1.04 -0.07 -2.05
CA PRO A 31 2.30 0.63 -2.13
C PRO A 31 3.33 -0.02 -1.21
N ILE A 32 4.54 -0.24 -1.73
CA ILE A 32 5.58 -1.02 -1.06
C ILE A 32 6.88 -0.21 -0.95
N CYS A 33 7.51 -0.23 0.23
CA CYS A 33 8.79 0.42 0.53
C CYS A 33 8.88 1.91 0.17
N MET A 34 7.76 2.63 0.30
CA MET A 34 7.73 4.06 0.04
C MET A 34 6.65 4.73 0.90
N PRO A 35 7.03 5.55 1.89
CA PRO A 35 6.07 6.31 2.66
C PRO A 35 5.44 7.41 1.82
N ALA A 36 4.24 7.81 2.20
CA ALA A 36 3.53 8.97 1.67
C ALA A 36 3.16 9.89 2.84
N PRO A 37 2.94 11.20 2.59
CA PRO A 37 2.46 12.09 3.63
C PRO A 37 1.05 11.69 4.07
N ALA A 38 0.74 11.82 5.37
CA ALA A 38 -0.59 11.53 5.92
C ALA A 38 -1.73 12.31 5.23
N SER A 39 -1.43 13.47 4.64
CA SER A 39 -2.37 14.29 3.87
C SER A 39 -2.88 13.63 2.57
N ILE A 40 -2.32 12.50 2.15
CA ILE A 40 -2.84 11.72 1.02
C ILE A 40 -4.14 10.99 1.35
N ALA A 41 -4.36 10.65 2.64
CA ALA A 41 -5.44 9.76 3.05
C ALA A 41 -6.85 10.21 2.63
N PRO A 42 -7.24 11.50 2.70
CA PRO A 42 -8.57 11.94 2.24
C PRO A 42 -8.82 11.65 0.75
N ARG A 43 -7.77 11.65 -0.09
CA ARG A 43 -7.88 11.37 -1.54
C ARG A 43 -8.13 9.90 -1.84
N LEU A 44 -7.85 9.03 -0.87
CA LEU A 44 -7.98 7.58 -0.97
C LEU A 44 -9.15 7.08 -0.12
N ALA A 45 -10.03 7.97 0.34
CA ALA A 45 -11.21 7.60 1.11
C ALA A 45 -12.08 6.65 0.28
N GLY A 46 -12.43 5.50 0.86
CA GLY A 46 -13.17 4.44 0.15
C GLY A 46 -12.28 3.41 -0.53
N LEU A 47 -11.02 3.71 -0.88
CA LEU A 47 -10.15 2.76 -1.56
C LEU A 47 -9.60 1.72 -0.58
N ASN A 48 -9.52 0.46 -1.01
CA ASN A 48 -8.80 -0.60 -0.31
C ASN A 48 -7.29 -0.34 -0.39
N VAL A 49 -6.62 -0.18 0.74
CA VAL A 49 -5.18 0.09 0.78
C VAL A 49 -4.46 -0.89 1.69
N TRP A 50 -3.46 -1.59 1.17
CA TRP A 50 -2.54 -2.40 1.98
C TRP A 50 -1.14 -1.83 1.86
N VAL A 51 -0.71 -1.08 2.87
CA VAL A 51 0.65 -0.53 2.91
C VAL A 51 1.62 -1.60 3.37
N VAL A 52 2.75 -1.73 2.69
CA VAL A 52 3.78 -2.71 3.03
C VAL A 52 5.14 -2.06 3.06
N GLY A 53 5.91 -2.34 4.09
CA GLY A 53 7.23 -1.75 4.22
C GLY A 53 7.96 -2.29 5.42
N TRP A 54 9.18 -1.79 5.62
CA TRP A 54 9.92 -2.03 6.85
C TRP A 54 9.86 -0.81 7.77
N ALA A 55 10.27 -0.99 9.01
CA ALA A 55 10.11 0.00 10.07
C ALA A 55 10.82 1.35 9.83
N GLY A 56 11.84 1.39 8.97
CA GLY A 56 12.62 2.60 8.66
C GLY A 56 12.52 3.06 7.20
N ASP A 57 11.47 2.65 6.46
CA ASP A 57 11.22 3.20 5.12
C ASP A 57 11.12 4.73 5.15
N GLY A 58 11.94 5.43 4.37
CA GLY A 58 11.97 6.90 4.37
C GLY A 58 12.20 7.52 5.76
N GLU A 59 13.13 6.95 6.54
CA GLU A 59 13.57 7.36 7.88
C GLU A 59 12.63 6.97 9.04
N HIS A 60 11.31 6.94 8.83
CA HIS A 60 10.33 6.71 9.93
C HIS A 60 9.24 5.67 9.63
N GLY A 61 9.29 5.01 8.48
CA GLY A 61 8.30 4.01 8.08
C GLY A 61 6.96 4.63 7.63
N ASN A 62 5.90 3.82 7.70
CA ASN A 62 4.60 4.15 7.11
C ASN A 62 3.50 4.45 8.15
N ASP A 63 3.86 4.55 9.43
CA ASP A 63 2.90 4.55 10.54
C ASP A 63 1.93 5.75 10.45
N ALA A 64 2.44 6.95 10.13
CA ALA A 64 1.64 8.16 10.05
C ALA A 64 0.57 8.10 8.93
N VAL A 65 0.95 7.61 7.73
CA VAL A 65 -0.01 7.49 6.61
C VAL A 65 -1.02 6.38 6.86
N VAL A 66 -0.61 5.27 7.45
CA VAL A 66 -1.51 4.18 7.82
C VAL A 66 -2.53 4.63 8.87
N ALA A 67 -2.09 5.39 9.88
CA ALA A 67 -2.99 5.96 10.89
C ALA A 67 -4.04 6.88 10.24
N ALA A 68 -3.60 7.77 9.34
CA ALA A 68 -4.50 8.67 8.62
C ALA A 68 -5.49 7.90 7.72
N LEU A 69 -5.04 6.86 7.01
CA LEU A 69 -5.90 6.00 6.19
C LEU A 69 -6.96 5.29 7.03
N LYS A 70 -6.59 4.73 8.19
CA LYS A 70 -7.53 4.08 9.11
C LYS A 70 -8.59 5.04 9.63
N VAL A 71 -8.22 6.29 9.94
CA VAL A 71 -9.18 7.34 10.32
C VAL A 71 -10.16 7.65 9.19
N GLN A 72 -9.70 7.69 7.93
CA GLN A 72 -10.60 7.90 6.79
C GLN A 72 -11.51 6.69 6.54
N ALA A 73 -10.98 5.48 6.63
CA ALA A 73 -11.75 4.26 6.48
C ALA A 73 -12.88 4.15 7.52
N ALA A 74 -12.62 4.54 8.77
CA ALA A 74 -13.64 4.56 9.83
C ALA A 74 -14.76 5.60 9.60
N LYS A 75 -14.54 6.61 8.75
CA LYS A 75 -15.54 7.61 8.37
C LYS A 75 -16.34 7.21 7.14
N ALA A 76 -15.88 6.22 6.36
CA ALA A 76 -16.54 5.80 5.16
C ALA A 76 -17.87 5.09 5.51
N PRO A 77 -19.00 5.45 4.88
CA PRO A 77 -20.24 4.71 5.09
C PRO A 77 -20.06 3.26 4.65
N ALA A 78 -20.68 2.33 5.38
CA ALA A 78 -20.54 0.88 5.18
C ALA A 78 -20.99 0.38 3.78
N VAL A 79 -21.66 1.22 3.01
CA VAL A 79 -22.15 0.91 1.65
C VAL A 79 -21.82 2.09 0.75
N VAL A 80 -20.72 1.99 0.01
CA VAL A 80 -20.44 2.88 -1.13
C VAL A 80 -20.90 2.15 -2.40
N PRO A 81 -21.87 2.66 -3.18
CA PRO A 81 -22.53 1.89 -4.25
C PRO A 81 -21.70 1.58 -5.51
N SER A 82 -20.38 1.73 -5.49
CA SER A 82 -19.59 1.60 -6.72
C SER A 82 -18.15 1.17 -6.44
N VAL A 83 -17.79 -0.02 -6.95
CA VAL A 83 -16.44 -0.64 -7.07
C VAL A 83 -15.64 -0.83 -5.77
N HIS A 84 -15.88 -0.04 -4.74
CA HIS A 84 -15.23 -0.10 -3.45
C HIS A 84 -16.18 -0.74 -2.43
N LEU A 85 -15.97 -2.02 -2.12
CA LEU A 85 -16.77 -2.83 -1.19
C LEU A 85 -16.61 -2.43 0.30
N GLY A 86 -16.28 -1.17 0.57
CA GLY A 86 -15.86 -0.65 1.87
C GLY A 86 -14.36 -0.38 1.91
N ALA A 87 -13.95 0.66 2.63
CA ALA A 87 -12.55 1.02 2.78
C ALA A 87 -11.83 0.03 3.71
N SER A 88 -11.07 -0.93 3.16
CA SER A 88 -10.21 -1.81 3.96
C SER A 88 -8.77 -1.30 3.98
N VAL A 89 -8.25 -0.97 5.17
CA VAL A 89 -6.86 -0.54 5.35
C VAL A 89 -6.07 -1.62 6.09
N ARG A 90 -5.06 -2.19 5.43
CA ARG A 90 -4.12 -3.16 5.99
C ARG A 90 -2.71 -2.57 6.05
N TYR A 91 -1.90 -3.07 6.96
CA TYR A 91 -0.51 -2.68 7.10
C TYR A 91 0.34 -3.87 7.48
N THR A 92 1.33 -4.17 6.64
CA THR A 92 2.42 -5.10 7.00
C THR A 92 3.67 -4.29 7.21
N ARG A 93 4.10 -4.22 8.47
CA ARG A 93 5.35 -3.59 8.89
C ARG A 93 6.35 -4.67 9.26
N TYR A 94 7.42 -4.80 8.48
CA TYR A 94 8.52 -5.68 8.83
C TYR A 94 9.53 -4.94 9.73
N ASP A 95 10.06 -5.61 10.74
CA ASP A 95 11.17 -5.06 11.53
C ASP A 95 12.45 -4.95 10.69
N LYS A 96 12.66 -5.94 9.81
CA LYS A 96 13.70 -6.00 8.80
C LYS A 96 13.14 -6.63 7.53
N ALA A 97 13.64 -6.19 6.38
CA ALA A 97 13.32 -6.79 5.09
C ALA A 97 14.60 -7.26 4.38
N PRO A 98 14.52 -8.27 3.51
CA PRO A 98 15.68 -8.70 2.74
C PRO A 98 16.14 -7.60 1.77
N GLY A 99 17.34 -7.77 1.23
CA GLY A 99 17.71 -7.11 -0.02
C GLY A 99 17.06 -7.80 -1.22
N PRO A 100 17.00 -7.15 -2.38
CA PRO A 100 16.55 -7.77 -3.62
C PRO A 100 17.27 -9.11 -3.88
N PRO A 101 16.56 -10.12 -4.45
CA PRO A 101 17.13 -11.43 -4.70
C PRO A 101 18.19 -11.43 -5.82
N ASP A 102 18.20 -10.39 -6.66
CA ASP A 102 19.25 -10.18 -7.66
C ASP A 102 20.61 -9.90 -6.96
N PRO A 103 21.65 -10.70 -7.23
CA PRO A 103 22.98 -10.51 -6.64
C PRO A 103 23.57 -9.12 -6.83
N LEU A 104 23.22 -8.41 -7.91
CA LEU A 104 23.68 -7.04 -8.19
C LEU A 104 23.15 -6.03 -7.15
N TYR A 105 21.99 -6.32 -6.55
CA TYR A 105 21.30 -5.41 -5.63
C TYR A 105 21.21 -5.96 -4.20
N ARG A 106 21.82 -7.11 -3.92
CA ARG A 106 21.75 -7.79 -2.60
C ARG A 106 22.15 -6.91 -1.40
N SER A 107 22.97 -5.87 -1.65
CA SER A 107 23.43 -4.92 -0.64
C SER A 107 22.34 -3.94 -0.19
N MET A 108 21.24 -3.80 -0.92
CA MET A 108 20.10 -2.96 -0.57
C MET A 108 19.23 -3.61 0.52
N LEU A 109 19.84 -3.91 1.66
CA LEU A 109 19.14 -4.48 2.81
C LEU A 109 17.93 -3.61 3.20
N ASN A 110 16.87 -4.25 3.66
CA ASN A 110 15.59 -3.62 3.97
C ASN A 110 14.85 -3.01 2.78
N HIS A 111 15.23 -3.32 1.54
CA HIS A 111 14.60 -2.76 0.33
C HIS A 111 13.83 -3.78 -0.52
N ALA A 112 13.56 -4.98 0.01
CA ALA A 112 12.79 -6.00 -0.71
C ALA A 112 11.58 -6.55 0.06
N SER A 113 10.82 -5.68 0.72
CA SER A 113 9.51 -6.06 1.28
C SER A 113 8.53 -6.59 0.22
N TYR A 114 8.73 -6.22 -1.06
CA TYR A 114 7.97 -6.76 -2.19
C TYR A 114 8.14 -8.27 -2.37
N ASP A 115 9.33 -8.80 -2.13
CA ASP A 115 9.61 -10.24 -2.28
C ASP A 115 8.83 -11.07 -1.26
N LEU A 116 8.60 -10.49 -0.07
CA LEU A 116 7.81 -11.11 0.99
C LEU A 116 6.31 -11.03 0.69
N ILE A 117 5.77 -9.86 0.34
CA ILE A 117 4.32 -9.70 0.16
C ILE A 117 3.82 -10.29 -1.16
N TYR A 118 4.57 -10.25 -2.26
CA TYR A 118 4.09 -10.82 -3.52
C TYR A 118 4.00 -12.35 -3.50
N ARG A 119 4.72 -13.01 -2.60
CA ARG A 119 4.60 -14.44 -2.32
C ARG A 119 3.47 -14.80 -1.36
N ASP A 120 2.88 -13.81 -0.69
CA ASP A 120 1.79 -14.02 0.24
C ASP A 120 0.45 -14.09 -0.51
N PRO A 121 -0.20 -15.27 -0.60
CA PRO A 121 -1.47 -15.41 -1.33
C PRO A 121 -2.57 -14.50 -0.77
N ARG A 122 -2.49 -14.13 0.52
CA ARG A 122 -3.46 -13.24 1.18
C ARG A 122 -3.52 -11.85 0.54
N LEU A 123 -2.44 -11.39 -0.10
CA LEU A 123 -2.45 -10.14 -0.86
C LEU A 123 -3.43 -10.23 -2.04
N TRP A 124 -3.31 -11.29 -2.83
CA TRP A 124 -4.09 -11.47 -4.05
C TRP A 124 -5.55 -11.80 -3.75
N GLU A 125 -5.78 -12.65 -2.76
CA GLU A 125 -7.12 -12.94 -2.24
C GLU A 125 -7.82 -11.66 -1.78
N TRP A 126 -7.12 -10.79 -1.05
CA TRP A 126 -7.69 -9.52 -0.59
C TRP A 126 -7.90 -8.52 -1.72
N ALA A 127 -6.93 -8.35 -2.61
CA ALA A 127 -6.96 -7.32 -3.64
C ALA A 127 -8.06 -7.57 -4.69
N PHE A 128 -8.48 -8.83 -4.85
CA PHE A 128 -9.49 -9.26 -5.80
C PHE A 128 -10.75 -9.84 -5.17
N ALA A 129 -10.93 -9.75 -3.84
CA ALA A 129 -12.18 -10.07 -3.15
C ALA A 129 -13.33 -9.14 -3.58
#